data_AF-A0A5C6ABI3-F1
#
_entry.id   AF-A0A5C6ABI3-F1
#
_cell.length_a   1.000
_cell.length_b   1.000
_cell.length_c   1.000
_cell.angle_alpha   90.00
_cell.angle_beta   90.00
_cell.angle_gamma   90.00
#
_symmetry.space_group_name_H-M   'P 1'
#
loop_
_entity.id
_entity.type
_entity.pdbx_description
1 polymer ?
#
loop_
_entity_poly.entity_id
_entity_poly.type
_entity_poly.pdbx_seq_one_letter_code
_entity_poly.pdbx_strand_id
1 'polypeptide(L)'
;MIQLTEERTIFAQSAWYPENLLDGMADLVVLADAHLAKTGRKRWSIRNFYEVDEIFGPSPQKRRLITSSLFYAPSNYQMMEQYPESEYTRPLDFADLRKIHVLRGAKRKRNQTIYEAYVRPFLEQPPEHFDIRVCLPSNMRDVGKALGANGIQAYVMKSPSVGFAPGSCWRYLAMDDQRYEYVYVQDLDVGMRRAVHQRWRQLRSHPKSALARQVHQTTNEGTFTFILGNRFAVRPIRTHAIFNCGWQRAMVGYTTLCVLCEDRWCNFLGEPSFGSDQGDPISTYSDRINRKVPWPMASERRRRIAFPHYGFDEQFLQECVYYEATRKGLMLSILEHENPHDPMQRLDLETQRQFGNQVVRPAKRVLSIA
;
A
#
# COMPACT_ATOMS: atom_id res chain seq x y z
N MET A 1 -3.77 43.88 2.86
CA MET A 1 -3.13 43.56 1.56
C MET A 1 -1.64 43.53 1.79
N ILE A 2 -1.03 42.34 1.79
CA ILE A 2 0.42 42.19 1.89
C ILE A 2 0.84 41.50 0.59
N GLN A 3 1.63 42.22 -0.21
CA GLN A 3 2.22 41.74 -1.46
C GLN A 3 3.22 40.63 -1.15
N LEU A 4 2.99 39.46 -1.73
CA LEU A 4 3.99 38.39 -1.83
C LEU A 4 4.66 38.55 -3.19
N THR A 5 5.75 39.30 -3.23
CA THR A 5 6.65 39.38 -4.37
C THR A 5 7.64 38.22 -4.32
N GLU A 6 7.50 37.36 -5.33
CA GLU A 6 8.54 36.82 -6.23
C GLU A 6 9.85 36.20 -5.68
N GLU A 7 10.32 35.22 -6.46
CA GLU A 7 11.63 34.56 -6.44
C GLU A 7 11.82 33.34 -5.52
N ARG A 8 11.22 32.22 -5.96
CA ARG A 8 11.87 30.91 -5.84
C ARG A 8 11.81 30.17 -7.17
N THR A 9 12.59 30.68 -8.12
CA THR A 9 12.94 29.97 -9.35
C THR A 9 14.34 29.39 -9.17
N ILE A 10 14.42 28.24 -8.49
CA ILE A 10 15.56 27.31 -8.59
C ILE A 10 14.95 25.92 -8.71
N PHE A 11 14.54 25.53 -9.91
CA PHE A 11 14.13 24.16 -10.21
C PHE A 11 14.70 23.78 -11.57
N ALA A 12 15.99 23.43 -11.59
CA ALA A 12 16.56 22.61 -12.64
C ALA A 12 17.82 21.88 -12.12
N GLN A 13 17.77 20.56 -12.25
CA GLN A 13 18.87 19.60 -12.33
C GLN A 13 19.45 18.97 -11.05
N SER A 14 19.56 17.63 -11.15
CA SER A 14 20.14 16.62 -10.28
C SER A 14 19.28 16.10 -9.11
N ALA A 15 18.89 14.83 -9.24
CA ALA A 15 18.58 13.85 -8.20
C ALA A 15 17.83 14.35 -6.94
N TRP A 16 16.51 14.46 -7.01
CA TRP A 16 15.67 14.50 -5.80
C TRP A 16 14.67 13.33 -5.80
N TYR A 17 15.17 12.09 -5.85
CA TYR A 17 14.76 11.17 -4.76
C TYR A 17 15.33 11.84 -3.52
N PRO A 18 14.64 11.94 -2.38
CA PRO A 18 15.40 12.35 -1.22
C PRO A 18 16.44 11.24 -1.07
N GLU A 19 17.72 11.57 -1.27
CA GLU A 19 18.84 10.86 -0.63
C GLU A 19 18.47 10.55 0.85
N ASN A 20 17.54 11.36 1.38
CA ASN A 20 16.99 11.41 2.72
C ASN A 20 15.67 10.65 2.99
N LEU A 21 15.09 9.85 2.08
CA LEU A 21 13.98 8.98 2.50
C LEU A 21 14.51 7.96 3.52
N LEU A 22 15.74 7.50 3.29
CA LEU A 22 16.54 6.79 4.26
C LEU A 22 17.07 7.71 5.36
N ASP A 23 17.47 8.97 5.14
CA ASP A 23 17.99 9.80 6.25
C ASP A 23 17.01 9.98 7.42
N GLY A 24 15.71 10.10 7.14
CA GLY A 24 14.67 10.09 8.20
C GLY A 24 14.59 8.77 9.00
N MET A 25 15.19 7.72 8.45
CA MET A 25 15.25 6.35 8.98
C MET A 25 16.68 5.83 9.16
N ALA A 26 17.75 6.60 8.91
CA ALA A 26 19.05 6.03 8.58
C ALA A 26 19.61 5.26 9.77
N ASP A 27 19.49 5.86 10.94
CA ASP A 27 19.82 5.24 12.21
C ASP A 27 19.00 3.96 12.45
N LEU A 28 17.69 3.98 12.16
CA LEU A 28 16.83 2.81 12.34
C LEU A 28 17.14 1.69 11.36
N VAL A 29 17.48 2.01 10.12
CA VAL A 29 17.87 1.03 9.10
C VAL A 29 19.19 0.38 9.49
N VAL A 30 20.17 1.17 9.96
CA VAL A 30 21.44 0.65 10.48
C VAL A 30 21.22 -0.24 11.70
N LEU A 31 20.38 0.19 12.65
CA LEU A 31 20.04 -0.59 13.84
C LEU A 31 19.30 -1.89 13.48
N ALA A 32 18.36 -1.82 12.54
CA ALA A 32 17.61 -2.98 12.07
C ALA A 32 18.54 -3.99 11.38
N ASP A 33 19.39 -3.56 10.45
CA ASP A 33 20.36 -4.42 9.77
C ASP A 33 21.34 -5.05 10.76
N ALA A 34 21.84 -4.28 11.72
CA ALA A 34 22.71 -4.81 12.79
C ALA A 34 21.99 -5.84 13.66
N HIS A 35 20.70 -5.63 13.96
CA HIS A 35 19.89 -6.58 14.72
C HIS A 35 19.60 -7.86 13.92
N LEU A 36 19.25 -7.74 12.64
CA LEU A 36 19.07 -8.88 11.75
C LEU A 36 20.35 -9.72 11.63
N ALA A 37 21.51 -9.08 11.49
CA ALA A 37 22.79 -9.77 11.47
C ALA A 37 23.04 -10.59 12.76
N LYS A 38 22.74 -10.02 13.94
CA LYS A 38 22.87 -10.71 15.25
C LYS A 38 21.94 -11.92 15.39
N THR A 39 20.81 -11.93 14.69
CA THR A 39 19.84 -13.04 14.71
C THR A 39 20.05 -14.07 13.60
N GLY A 40 21.19 -14.04 12.92
CA GLY A 40 21.53 -14.98 11.84
C GLY A 40 20.89 -14.65 10.48
N ARG A 41 20.24 -13.48 10.36
CA ARG A 41 19.44 -13.06 9.19
C ARG A 41 20.18 -12.08 8.28
N LYS A 42 21.51 -12.17 8.23
CA LYS A 42 22.41 -11.26 7.47
C LYS A 42 22.18 -11.20 5.95
N ARG A 43 21.42 -12.16 5.39
CA ARG A 43 21.03 -12.15 3.98
C ARG A 43 20.03 -11.04 3.64
N TRP A 44 19.30 -10.58 4.66
CA TRP A 44 18.32 -9.50 4.53
C TRP A 44 19.00 -8.17 4.85
N SER A 45 18.77 -7.18 3.99
CA SER A 45 19.19 -5.81 4.20
C SER A 45 17.98 -4.89 4.03
N ILE A 46 17.53 -4.32 5.15
CA ILE A 46 16.49 -3.29 5.20
C ILE A 46 16.91 -2.09 4.37
N ARG A 47 18.20 -1.72 4.38
CA ARG A 47 18.73 -0.68 3.50
C ARG A 47 18.42 -0.98 2.04
N ASN A 48 18.81 -2.16 1.56
CA ASN A 48 18.59 -2.55 0.16
C ASN A 48 17.10 -2.62 -0.21
N PHE A 49 16.22 -2.91 0.75
CA PHE A 49 14.78 -2.90 0.50
C PHE A 49 14.24 -1.52 0.16
N TYR A 50 14.80 -0.43 0.68
CA TYR A 50 14.25 0.92 0.50
C TYR A 50 15.14 1.87 -0.28
N GLU A 51 16.38 1.46 -0.59
CA GLU A 51 17.29 2.23 -1.41
C GLU A 51 16.92 2.14 -2.90
N VAL A 52 16.85 3.29 -3.56
CA VAL A 52 16.69 3.38 -5.01
C VAL A 52 18.06 3.24 -5.65
N ASP A 53 18.12 2.38 -6.67
CA ASP A 53 19.29 2.19 -7.49
C ASP A 53 19.32 3.16 -8.67
N GLU A 54 18.19 3.27 -9.38
CA GLU A 54 18.08 4.09 -10.58
C GLU A 54 16.68 4.67 -10.76
N ILE A 55 16.61 5.87 -11.36
CA ILE A 55 15.36 6.54 -11.70
C ILE A 55 15.31 6.78 -13.19
N PHE A 56 14.24 6.30 -13.82
CA PHE A 56 13.93 6.58 -15.23
C PHE A 56 12.73 7.51 -15.37
N GLY A 57 12.65 8.20 -16.51
CA GLY A 57 11.55 9.08 -16.87
C GLY A 57 11.73 10.52 -16.40
N PRO A 58 10.72 11.38 -16.64
CA PRO A 58 10.82 12.79 -16.35
C PRO A 58 10.85 13.07 -14.84
N SER A 59 11.47 14.19 -14.47
CA SER A 59 11.30 14.74 -13.12
C SER A 59 9.84 15.16 -12.89
N PRO A 60 9.34 15.12 -11.65
CA PRO A 60 7.98 15.53 -11.32
C PRO A 60 7.66 16.92 -11.85
N GLN A 61 6.54 17.06 -12.56
CA GLN A 61 6.08 18.34 -13.12
C GLN A 61 4.80 18.83 -12.44
N LYS A 62 4.04 17.92 -11.84
CA LYS A 62 2.73 18.20 -11.26
C LYS A 62 2.79 18.09 -9.75
N ARG A 63 1.92 18.84 -9.07
CA ARG A 63 1.76 18.75 -7.60
C ARG A 63 0.90 17.57 -7.15
N ARG A 64 0.61 16.61 -8.04
CA ARG A 64 -0.26 15.46 -7.80
C ARG A 64 0.38 14.21 -8.35
N LEU A 65 0.41 13.15 -7.56
CA LEU A 65 1.06 11.89 -7.91
C LEU A 65 0.08 10.72 -7.82
N ILE A 66 0.17 9.81 -8.78
CA ILE A 66 -0.25 8.42 -8.61
C ILE A 66 1.01 7.60 -8.35
N THR A 67 1.01 6.83 -7.27
CA THR A 67 2.12 5.97 -6.89
C THR A 67 1.67 4.52 -6.86
N SER A 68 2.49 3.64 -7.42
CA SER A 68 2.23 2.21 -7.43
C SER A 68 3.54 1.41 -7.37
N SER A 69 3.43 0.10 -7.21
CA SER A 69 4.55 -0.84 -7.11
C SER A 69 4.25 -2.05 -7.99
N LEU A 70 5.15 -2.40 -8.92
CA LEU A 70 5.01 -3.59 -9.76
C LEU A 70 5.91 -4.70 -9.24
N PHE A 71 5.28 -5.78 -8.76
CA PHE A 71 5.94 -7.04 -8.44
C PHE A 71 5.09 -8.18 -9.01
N TYR A 72 5.71 -9.30 -9.39
CA TYR A 72 4.99 -10.41 -10.04
C TYR A 72 5.18 -11.76 -9.36
N ALA A 73 6.19 -11.91 -8.50
CA ALA A 73 6.50 -13.17 -7.85
C ALA A 73 5.80 -13.30 -6.48
N PRO A 74 5.38 -14.52 -6.07
CA PRO A 74 4.60 -14.75 -4.86
C PRO A 74 5.46 -14.74 -3.58
N SER A 75 5.04 -13.99 -2.56
CA SER A 75 5.74 -13.83 -1.27
C SER A 75 5.66 -15.03 -0.32
N ASN A 76 4.77 -15.99 -0.57
CA ASN A 76 4.59 -17.14 0.31
C ASN A 76 5.78 -18.10 0.19
N TYR A 77 6.46 -18.37 1.29
CA TYR A 77 7.57 -19.34 1.39
C TYR A 77 7.24 -20.70 0.75
N GLN A 78 6.02 -21.21 0.93
CA GLN A 78 5.56 -22.46 0.29
C GLN A 78 5.46 -22.35 -1.23
N MET A 79 5.21 -21.15 -1.76
CA MET A 79 5.28 -20.89 -3.19
C MET A 79 6.72 -20.65 -3.64
N MET A 80 7.60 -20.08 -2.81
CA MET A 80 9.03 -19.97 -3.15
C MET A 80 9.70 -21.34 -3.32
N GLU A 81 9.26 -22.37 -2.59
CA GLU A 81 9.70 -23.76 -2.84
C GLU A 81 9.31 -24.26 -4.25
N GLN A 82 8.23 -23.73 -4.82
CA GLN A 82 7.73 -24.06 -6.15
C GLN A 82 8.29 -23.16 -7.26
N TYR A 83 8.88 -22.01 -6.89
CA TYR A 83 9.45 -21.02 -7.80
C TYR A 83 10.89 -20.70 -7.36
N PRO A 84 11.92 -21.35 -7.97
CA PRO A 84 13.29 -21.18 -7.53
C PRO A 84 13.75 -19.73 -7.63
N GLU A 85 14.71 -19.35 -6.79
CA GLU A 85 15.22 -17.96 -6.71
C GLU A 85 15.68 -17.39 -8.06
N SER A 86 16.19 -18.24 -8.94
CA SER A 86 16.57 -17.89 -10.31
C SER A 86 15.41 -17.33 -11.13
N GLU A 87 14.17 -17.76 -10.89
CA GLU A 87 12.99 -17.33 -11.66
C GLU A 87 12.56 -15.89 -11.34
N TYR A 88 12.73 -15.44 -10.10
CA TYR A 88 12.34 -14.09 -9.68
C TYR A 88 13.48 -13.09 -9.58
N THR A 89 14.73 -13.52 -9.78
CA THR A 89 15.92 -12.65 -9.84
C THR A 89 16.40 -12.38 -11.26
N ARG A 90 15.93 -13.16 -12.26
CA ARG A 90 16.28 -12.92 -13.66
C ARG A 90 15.80 -11.54 -14.14
N PRO A 91 16.56 -10.86 -15.00
CA PRO A 91 16.10 -9.63 -15.65
C PRO A 91 14.78 -9.83 -16.40
N LEU A 92 13.93 -8.80 -16.38
CA LEU A 92 12.63 -8.77 -17.04
C LEU A 92 12.46 -7.51 -17.86
N ASP A 93 11.83 -7.68 -19.02
CA ASP A 93 11.38 -6.61 -19.90
C ASP A 93 9.86 -6.67 -20.16
N PHE A 94 9.34 -5.78 -21.02
CA PHE A 94 7.92 -5.82 -21.41
C PHE A 94 7.53 -7.08 -22.17
N ALA A 95 8.42 -7.72 -22.93
CA ALA A 95 8.14 -8.95 -23.65
C ALA A 95 7.97 -10.13 -22.68
N ASP A 96 8.75 -10.19 -21.61
CA ASP A 96 8.54 -11.11 -20.50
C ASP A 96 7.18 -10.89 -19.82
N LEU A 97 6.85 -9.64 -19.47
CA LEU A 97 5.58 -9.33 -18.79
C LEU A 97 4.34 -9.65 -19.64
N ARG A 98 4.48 -9.71 -20.96
CA ARG A 98 3.44 -10.14 -21.92
C ARG A 98 3.28 -11.66 -22.01
N LYS A 99 4.19 -12.44 -21.41
CA LYS A 99 4.12 -13.91 -21.36
C LYS A 99 3.69 -14.40 -19.99
N ILE A 100 3.96 -13.62 -18.94
CA ILE A 100 3.61 -13.98 -17.56
C ILE A 100 2.13 -13.69 -17.32
N HIS A 101 1.35 -14.71 -16.99
CA HIS A 101 -0.04 -14.58 -16.60
C HIS A 101 -0.20 -14.23 -15.12
N VAL A 102 -1.24 -13.47 -14.79
CA VAL A 102 -1.55 -13.11 -13.40
C VAL A 102 -1.87 -14.37 -12.57
N LEU A 103 -1.08 -14.64 -11.54
CA LEU A 103 -1.27 -15.78 -10.63
C LEU A 103 -2.37 -15.48 -9.59
N ARG A 104 -3.50 -16.21 -9.67
CA ARG A 104 -4.62 -16.35 -8.70
C ARG A 104 -5.57 -15.16 -8.44
N GLY A 105 -6.81 -15.49 -8.02
CA GLY A 105 -7.78 -14.58 -7.41
C GLY A 105 -9.13 -14.44 -8.13
N ALA A 106 -9.20 -13.63 -9.18
CA ALA A 106 -10.46 -13.31 -9.85
C ALA A 106 -10.62 -14.06 -11.18
N LYS A 107 -11.75 -14.76 -11.38
CA LYS A 107 -12.09 -15.44 -12.66
C LYS A 107 -11.88 -14.54 -13.90
N ARG A 108 -12.07 -13.22 -13.76
CA ARG A 108 -11.92 -12.23 -14.84
C ARG A 108 -10.48 -11.95 -15.29
N LYS A 109 -9.46 -12.21 -14.46
CA LYS A 109 -8.06 -11.90 -14.78
C LYS A 109 -7.25 -13.13 -15.21
N ARG A 110 -7.84 -14.33 -15.18
CA ARG A 110 -7.14 -15.60 -15.46
C ARG A 110 -6.49 -15.67 -16.85
N ASN A 111 -6.97 -14.88 -17.81
CA ASN A 111 -6.44 -14.86 -19.18
C ASN A 111 -5.61 -13.61 -19.48
N GLN A 112 -5.40 -12.71 -18.52
CA GLN A 112 -4.61 -11.51 -18.72
C GLN A 112 -3.15 -11.74 -18.30
N THR A 113 -2.26 -11.13 -19.05
CA THR A 113 -0.84 -11.06 -18.73
C THR A 113 -0.57 -9.95 -17.70
N ILE A 114 0.56 -10.02 -17.00
CA ILE A 114 1.02 -8.95 -16.09
C ILE A 114 1.05 -7.62 -16.83
N TYR A 115 1.55 -7.61 -18.07
CA TYR A 115 1.56 -6.41 -18.90
C TYR A 115 0.15 -5.85 -19.12
N GLU A 116 -0.80 -6.68 -19.56
CA GLU A 116 -2.16 -6.23 -19.88
C GLU A 116 -2.95 -5.76 -18.66
N ALA A 117 -2.75 -6.43 -17.52
CA ALA A 117 -3.46 -6.14 -16.30
C ALA A 117 -2.89 -4.92 -15.57
N TYR A 118 -1.56 -4.78 -15.54
CA TYR A 118 -0.87 -3.91 -14.58
C TYR A 118 -0.05 -2.79 -15.25
N VAL A 119 0.45 -2.99 -16.47
CA VAL A 119 1.32 -1.99 -17.15
C VAL A 119 0.53 -1.16 -18.14
N ARG A 120 -0.20 -1.83 -19.05
CA ARG A 120 -0.98 -1.20 -20.13
C ARG A 120 -1.92 -0.08 -19.65
N PRO A 121 -2.66 -0.21 -18.52
CA PRO A 121 -3.55 0.85 -18.07
C PRO A 121 -2.87 2.21 -17.82
N PHE A 122 -1.60 2.22 -17.41
CA PHE A 122 -0.85 3.46 -17.17
C PHE A 122 -0.36 4.11 -18.47
N LEU A 123 -0.06 3.29 -19.48
CA LEU A 123 0.42 3.75 -20.78
C LEU A 123 -0.71 4.32 -21.64
N GLU A 124 -1.88 3.66 -21.64
CA GLU A 124 -2.96 4.01 -22.56
C GLU A 124 -3.92 5.07 -22.02
N GLN A 125 -4.00 5.24 -20.70
CA GLN A 125 -5.00 6.14 -20.07
C GLN A 125 -4.39 7.00 -18.95
N PRO A 126 -3.26 7.71 -19.17
CA PRO A 126 -2.66 8.52 -18.12
C PRO A 126 -3.62 9.65 -17.69
N PRO A 127 -3.75 9.97 -16.39
CA PRO A 127 -4.61 11.04 -15.94
C PRO A 127 -3.91 12.37 -16.21
N GLU A 128 -4.55 13.26 -16.98
CA GLU A 128 -3.97 14.53 -17.46
C GLU A 128 -3.34 15.40 -16.36
N HIS A 129 -3.80 15.28 -15.11
CA HIS A 129 -3.37 16.13 -13.99
C HIS A 129 -2.46 15.46 -12.96
N PHE A 130 -2.00 14.24 -13.23
CA PHE A 130 -1.18 13.48 -12.30
C PHE A 130 0.15 13.10 -12.95
N ASP A 131 1.21 13.17 -12.15
CA ASP A 131 2.42 12.42 -12.45
C ASP A 131 2.18 10.97 -12.03
N ILE A 132 2.89 10.04 -12.67
CA ILE A 132 2.79 8.61 -12.37
C ILE A 132 4.18 8.15 -11.95
N ARG A 133 4.25 7.50 -10.79
CA ARG A 133 5.43 6.85 -10.26
C ARG A 133 5.16 5.36 -10.07
N VAL A 134 6.04 4.53 -10.61
CA VAL A 134 6.02 3.08 -10.40
C VAL A 134 7.34 2.65 -9.75
N CYS A 135 7.26 2.07 -8.56
CA CYS A 135 8.40 1.44 -7.90
C CYS A 135 8.56 0.01 -8.40
N LEU A 136 9.78 -0.34 -8.82
CA LEU A 136 10.12 -1.60 -9.48
C LEU A 136 11.25 -2.31 -8.73
N PRO A 137 11.25 -3.66 -8.69
CA PRO A 137 12.38 -4.42 -8.20
C PRO A 137 13.59 -4.30 -9.14
N SER A 138 14.80 -4.56 -8.62
CA SER A 138 16.05 -4.40 -9.38
C SER A 138 16.12 -5.21 -10.68
N ASN A 139 15.46 -6.38 -10.72
CA ASN A 139 15.41 -7.21 -11.92
C ASN A 139 14.43 -6.69 -13.00
N MET A 140 13.66 -5.64 -12.73
CA MET A 140 12.77 -4.97 -13.69
C MET A 140 13.37 -3.66 -14.24
N ARG A 141 14.71 -3.54 -14.30
CA ARG A 141 15.35 -2.31 -14.79
C ARG A 141 14.93 -1.94 -16.22
N ASP A 142 14.84 -2.91 -17.12
CA ASP A 142 14.48 -2.64 -18.53
C ASP A 142 13.00 -2.27 -18.69
N VAL A 143 12.12 -2.83 -17.84
CA VAL A 143 10.75 -2.33 -17.66
C VAL A 143 10.76 -0.86 -17.22
N GLY A 144 11.65 -0.49 -16.29
CA GLY A 144 11.84 0.89 -15.84
C GLY A 144 12.23 1.84 -16.96
N LYS A 145 13.22 1.47 -17.80
CA LYS A 145 13.60 2.23 -18.99
C LYS A 145 12.42 2.44 -19.94
N ALA A 146 11.66 1.38 -20.20
CA ALA A 146 10.51 1.44 -21.10
C ALA A 146 9.39 2.32 -20.55
N LEU A 147 9.09 2.27 -19.25
CA LEU A 147 8.16 3.21 -18.60
C LEU A 147 8.66 4.66 -18.68
N GLY A 148 9.95 4.88 -18.41
CA GLY A 148 10.59 6.19 -18.51
C GLY A 148 10.46 6.83 -19.89
N ALA A 149 10.69 6.04 -20.95
CA ALA A 149 10.50 6.46 -22.33
C ALA A 149 9.06 6.85 -22.67
N ASN A 150 8.08 6.37 -21.90
CA ASN A 150 6.66 6.71 -22.03
C ASN A 150 6.21 7.82 -21.06
N GLY A 151 7.14 8.59 -20.49
CA GLY A 151 6.82 9.72 -19.62
C GLY A 151 6.36 9.33 -18.21
N ILE A 152 6.52 8.07 -17.82
CA ILE A 152 6.22 7.58 -16.46
C ILE A 152 7.51 7.55 -15.64
N GLN A 153 7.46 8.07 -14.42
CA GLN A 153 8.60 7.98 -13.51
C GLN A 153 8.71 6.54 -12.98
N ALA A 154 9.84 5.89 -13.20
CA ALA A 154 10.10 4.54 -12.70
C ALA A 154 11.26 4.56 -11.71
N TYR A 155 11.01 4.08 -10.50
CA TYR A 155 12.01 3.98 -9.44
C TYR A 155 12.43 2.52 -9.31
N VAL A 156 13.62 2.20 -9.76
CA VAL A 156 14.19 0.86 -9.64
C VAL A 156 14.89 0.77 -8.29
N MET A 157 14.38 -0.08 -7.42
CA MET A 157 14.92 -0.32 -6.08
C MET A 157 16.15 -1.25 -6.17
N LYS A 158 17.08 -1.17 -5.22
CA LYS A 158 18.25 -2.08 -5.17
C LYS A 158 17.84 -3.53 -4.93
N SER A 159 16.80 -3.76 -4.13
CA SER A 159 16.28 -5.10 -3.85
C SER A 159 15.40 -5.63 -5.00
N PRO A 160 15.52 -6.93 -5.35
CA PRO A 160 14.59 -7.60 -6.25
C PRO A 160 13.27 -8.02 -5.57
N SER A 161 13.26 -8.03 -4.22
CA SER A 161 12.19 -8.43 -3.29
C SER A 161 11.16 -9.46 -3.79
N VAL A 162 11.26 -10.72 -3.34
CA VAL A 162 10.11 -11.59 -2.97
C VAL A 162 10.53 -12.55 -1.84
N GLY A 163 9.63 -12.74 -0.87
CA GLY A 163 9.87 -13.07 0.55
C GLY A 163 8.92 -12.19 1.38
N PHE A 164 9.20 -11.76 2.60
CA PHE A 164 8.25 -10.93 3.39
C PHE A 164 8.13 -9.49 2.85
N ALA A 165 7.37 -9.37 1.76
CA ALA A 165 7.57 -8.50 0.61
C ALA A 165 7.48 -6.99 0.90
N PRO A 166 8.60 -6.29 1.15
CA PRO A 166 8.60 -4.83 1.27
C PRO A 166 8.32 -4.16 -0.09
N GLY A 167 8.47 -4.91 -1.19
CA GLY A 167 8.14 -4.50 -2.55
C GLY A 167 6.75 -3.93 -2.70
N SER A 168 5.77 -4.55 -2.05
CA SER A 168 4.38 -4.09 -2.07
C SER A 168 4.19 -2.77 -1.31
N CYS A 169 5.05 -2.47 -0.34
CA CYS A 169 5.02 -1.24 0.43
C CYS A 169 5.69 -0.03 -0.25
N TRP A 170 6.46 -0.23 -1.31
CA TRP A 170 7.20 0.88 -1.95
C TRP A 170 6.31 2.01 -2.49
N ARG A 171 5.06 1.69 -2.84
CA ARG A 171 4.09 2.72 -3.24
C ARG A 171 3.78 3.70 -2.11
N TYR A 172 3.88 3.28 -0.85
CA TYR A 172 3.62 4.12 0.33
C TYR A 172 4.76 5.09 0.65
N LEU A 173 5.95 4.94 0.05
CA LEU A 173 7.07 5.88 0.24
C LEU A 173 6.69 7.31 -0.16
N ALA A 174 5.80 7.44 -1.15
CA ALA A 174 5.32 8.74 -1.60
C ALA A 174 4.40 9.45 -0.58
N MET A 175 3.93 8.76 0.47
CA MET A 175 3.08 9.37 1.49
C MET A 175 3.78 10.46 2.31
N ASP A 176 5.11 10.52 2.26
CA ASP A 176 5.92 11.57 2.89
C ASP A 176 6.55 12.54 1.87
N ASP A 177 6.23 12.40 0.59
CA ASP A 177 6.81 13.24 -0.46
C ASP A 177 6.09 14.60 -0.49
N GLN A 178 6.58 15.55 0.32
CA GLN A 178 5.98 16.87 0.54
C GLN A 178 5.93 17.78 -0.70
N ARG A 179 6.59 17.40 -1.80
CA ARG A 179 6.49 18.09 -3.10
C ARG A 179 5.07 17.99 -3.67
N TYR A 180 4.40 16.88 -3.37
CA TYR A 180 3.04 16.66 -3.82
C TYR A 180 2.04 17.20 -2.80
N GLU A 181 1.10 17.99 -3.31
CA GLU A 181 -0.10 18.37 -2.56
C GLU A 181 -0.97 17.12 -2.28
N TYR A 182 -0.92 16.16 -3.20
CA TYR A 182 -1.81 15.00 -3.20
C TYR A 182 -1.12 13.78 -3.80
N VAL A 183 -1.21 12.66 -3.08
CA VAL A 183 -0.69 11.37 -3.53
C VAL A 183 -1.83 10.37 -3.51
N TYR A 184 -2.08 9.72 -4.65
CA TYR A 184 -3.01 8.62 -4.79
C TYR A 184 -2.24 7.31 -4.78
N VAL A 185 -2.48 6.49 -3.77
CA VAL A 185 -1.86 5.17 -3.66
C VAL A 185 -2.77 4.15 -4.34
N GLN A 186 -2.22 3.48 -5.34
CA GLN A 186 -2.95 2.58 -6.21
C GLN A 186 -2.28 1.22 -6.33
N ASP A 187 -3.07 0.14 -6.22
CA ASP A 187 -2.67 -1.16 -6.76
C ASP A 187 -2.71 -1.15 -8.29
N LEU A 188 -1.77 -1.85 -8.90
CA LEU A 188 -1.78 -2.05 -10.34
C LEU A 188 -2.95 -2.94 -10.78
N ASP A 189 -3.49 -3.73 -9.86
CA ASP A 189 -4.59 -4.65 -10.12
C ASP A 189 -5.94 -3.94 -10.39
N VAL A 190 -5.97 -2.64 -10.19
CA VAL A 190 -7.15 -1.81 -10.41
C VAL A 190 -6.87 -0.93 -11.61
N GLY A 191 -7.66 -1.08 -12.69
CA GLY A 191 -7.59 -0.13 -13.79
C GLY A 191 -7.76 1.31 -13.28
N MET A 192 -6.96 2.25 -13.80
CA MET A 192 -7.10 3.67 -13.45
C MET A 192 -8.50 4.16 -13.83
N ARG A 193 -9.23 4.72 -12.85
CA ARG A 193 -10.65 5.06 -12.98
C ARG A 193 -10.90 6.51 -12.57
N ARG A 194 -12.08 7.01 -12.95
CA ARG A 194 -12.69 8.27 -12.47
C ARG A 194 -12.58 8.50 -10.95
N ALA A 195 -12.47 7.42 -10.18
CA ALA A 195 -12.36 7.45 -8.73
C ALA A 195 -11.11 8.23 -8.22
N VAL A 196 -10.02 8.32 -9.00
CA VAL A 196 -8.84 9.13 -8.64
C VAL A 196 -9.20 10.61 -8.55
N HIS A 197 -9.83 11.16 -9.58
CA HIS A 197 -10.23 12.57 -9.64
C HIS A 197 -11.30 12.90 -8.59
N GLN A 198 -12.25 11.99 -8.36
CA GLN A 198 -13.28 12.16 -7.36
C GLN A 198 -12.68 12.24 -5.95
N ARG A 199 -11.80 11.31 -5.60
CA ARG A 199 -11.12 11.29 -4.30
C ARG A 199 -10.26 12.53 -4.09
N TRP A 200 -9.59 13.01 -5.14
CA TRP A 200 -8.84 14.27 -5.07
C TRP A 200 -9.74 15.46 -4.76
N ARG A 201 -10.87 15.60 -5.46
CA ARG A 201 -11.83 16.69 -5.19
C ARG A 201 -12.39 16.61 -3.77
N GLN A 202 -12.75 15.41 -3.32
CA GLN A 202 -13.26 15.18 -1.97
C GLN A 202 -12.20 15.51 -0.91
N LEU A 203 -10.98 15.03 -1.07
CA LEU A 203 -9.92 15.35 -0.11
C LEU A 203 -9.68 16.85 -0.11
N ARG A 204 -9.63 17.53 -1.28
CA ARG A 204 -9.45 18.99 -1.41
C ARG A 204 -10.50 19.80 -0.66
N SER A 205 -11.78 19.41 -0.73
CA SER A 205 -12.87 20.09 0.00
C SER A 205 -12.84 19.89 1.52
N HIS A 206 -11.97 19.02 2.02
CA HIS A 206 -11.83 18.70 3.44
C HIS A 206 -10.37 18.94 3.90
N PRO A 207 -9.97 20.21 4.09
CA PRO A 207 -8.56 20.59 4.33
C PRO A 207 -7.95 20.12 5.65
N LYS A 208 -8.78 19.61 6.56
CA LYS A 208 -8.35 19.03 7.84
C LYS A 208 -8.00 17.54 7.74
N SER A 209 -8.52 16.83 6.72
CA SER A 209 -8.24 15.42 6.53
C SER A 209 -6.85 15.22 5.92
N ALA A 210 -6.10 14.25 6.45
CA ALA A 210 -4.81 13.83 5.90
C ALA A 210 -4.97 12.70 4.89
N LEU A 211 -6.00 11.87 5.06
CA LEU A 211 -6.20 10.66 4.29
C LEU A 211 -7.66 10.52 3.86
N ALA A 212 -7.90 10.14 2.61
CA ALA A 212 -9.23 9.79 2.11
C ALA A 212 -9.28 8.36 1.58
N ARG A 213 -10.29 7.59 2.03
CA ARG A 213 -10.48 6.19 1.66
C ARG A 213 -11.95 5.86 1.46
N GLN A 214 -12.21 4.73 0.83
CA GLN A 214 -13.57 4.21 0.65
C GLN A 214 -14.02 3.42 1.89
N VAL A 215 -15.28 3.56 2.27
CA VAL A 215 -15.91 2.67 3.24
C VAL A 215 -16.18 1.34 2.57
N HIS A 216 -15.54 0.29 3.08
CA HIS A 216 -15.71 -1.07 2.59
C HIS A 216 -17.00 -1.68 3.13
N GLN A 217 -17.48 -2.68 2.42
CA GLN A 217 -18.59 -3.54 2.83
C GLN A 217 -18.07 -4.95 3.00
N THR A 218 -18.68 -5.70 3.90
CA THR A 218 -18.51 -7.13 4.02
C THR A 218 -19.00 -7.75 2.71
N THR A 219 -18.14 -8.51 2.06
CA THR A 219 -18.50 -9.21 0.83
C THR A 219 -19.56 -10.27 1.13
N ASN A 220 -20.20 -10.78 0.07
CA ASN A 220 -21.17 -11.88 0.18
C ASN A 220 -20.56 -13.17 0.77
N GLU A 221 -19.23 -13.28 0.78
CA GLU A 221 -18.50 -14.40 1.37
C GLU A 221 -18.22 -14.20 2.87
N GLY A 222 -18.75 -13.12 3.47
CA GLY A 222 -18.52 -12.77 4.88
C GLY A 222 -17.15 -12.17 5.15
N THR A 223 -16.38 -11.83 4.11
CA THR A 223 -15.06 -11.22 4.25
C THR A 223 -15.17 -9.70 4.30
N PHE A 224 -14.60 -9.07 5.33
CA PHE A 224 -14.52 -7.61 5.42
C PHE A 224 -13.06 -7.21 5.29
N THR A 225 -12.71 -6.47 4.24
CA THR A 225 -11.36 -5.92 4.04
C THR A 225 -11.24 -4.62 4.83
N PHE A 226 -10.72 -4.69 6.06
CA PHE A 226 -10.65 -3.59 7.03
C PHE A 226 -9.50 -2.63 6.69
N ILE A 227 -9.49 -2.04 5.49
CA ILE A 227 -8.29 -1.34 5.01
C ILE A 227 -8.67 -0.03 4.33
N LEU A 228 -7.72 0.89 4.30
CA LEU A 228 -7.64 1.95 3.30
C LEU A 228 -7.86 1.46 1.85
N GLY A 229 -7.85 0.13 1.64
CA GLY A 229 -7.73 -0.56 0.37
C GLY A 229 -6.42 -0.20 -0.31
N ASN A 230 -6.22 -0.75 -1.50
CA ASN A 230 -5.13 -0.31 -2.36
C ASN A 230 -5.56 0.93 -3.19
N ARG A 231 -6.43 1.78 -2.63
CA ARG A 231 -7.16 2.85 -3.33
C ARG A 231 -7.47 4.03 -2.43
N PHE A 232 -6.47 4.57 -1.77
CA PHE A 232 -6.64 5.75 -0.92
C PHE A 232 -5.77 6.91 -1.40
N ALA A 233 -6.07 8.06 -0.82
CA ALA A 233 -5.43 9.31 -1.14
C ALA A 233 -4.88 9.94 0.11
N VAL A 234 -3.75 10.64 0.00
CA VAL A 234 -3.11 11.31 1.11
C VAL A 234 -2.68 12.73 0.75
N ARG A 235 -2.60 13.57 1.78
CA ARG A 235 -1.91 14.86 1.75
C ARG A 235 -0.59 14.72 2.51
N PRO A 236 0.55 14.57 1.82
CA PRO A 236 1.85 14.36 2.47
C PRO A 236 2.18 15.36 3.58
N ILE A 237 1.86 16.64 3.37
CA ILE A 237 2.12 17.69 4.36
C ILE A 237 1.35 17.50 5.69
N ARG A 238 0.22 16.80 5.65
CA ARG A 238 -0.59 16.49 6.85
C ARG A 238 -0.17 15.18 7.50
N THR A 239 0.25 14.19 6.71
CA THR A 239 0.74 12.92 7.24
C THR A 239 2.07 13.10 7.98
N HIS A 240 2.99 13.91 7.46
CA HIS A 240 4.27 14.20 8.12
C HIS A 240 4.09 14.89 9.49
N ALA A 241 3.24 15.92 9.57
CA ALA A 241 3.09 16.74 10.78
C ALA A 241 2.43 16.01 11.97
N ILE A 242 1.91 14.81 11.76
CA ILE A 242 0.98 14.16 12.70
C ILE A 242 1.53 12.81 13.14
N PHE A 243 2.16 12.09 12.24
CA PHE A 243 2.90 10.88 12.58
C PHE A 243 4.27 11.36 13.03
N ASN A 244 4.38 11.81 14.28
CA ASN A 244 5.65 12.26 14.89
C ASN A 244 6.80 11.25 14.72
N CYS A 245 6.48 9.98 14.43
CA CYS A 245 7.42 8.91 14.13
C CYS A 245 7.68 8.65 12.64
N GLY A 246 7.03 9.32 11.68
CA GLY A 246 7.19 9.05 10.25
C GLY A 246 6.69 7.66 9.85
N TRP A 247 5.85 7.59 8.81
CA TRP A 247 5.33 6.32 8.30
C TRP A 247 6.46 5.39 7.88
N GLN A 248 7.57 5.96 7.46
CA GLN A 248 8.70 5.22 6.98
C GLN A 248 9.39 4.44 8.11
N ARG A 249 9.50 5.01 9.31
CA ARG A 249 10.01 4.28 10.49
C ARG A 249 9.10 3.10 10.84
N ALA A 250 7.78 3.29 10.72
CA ALA A 250 6.82 2.20 10.93
C ALA A 250 6.99 1.09 9.89
N MET A 251 7.21 1.41 8.61
CA MET A 251 7.50 0.40 7.58
C MET A 251 8.82 -0.34 7.85
N VAL A 252 9.88 0.36 8.28
CA VAL A 252 11.17 -0.27 8.63
C VAL A 252 10.99 -1.22 9.80
N GLY A 253 10.31 -0.78 10.87
CA GLY A 253 9.99 -1.62 12.02
C GLY A 253 9.16 -2.85 11.62
N TYR A 254 8.11 -2.63 10.82
CA TYR A 254 7.23 -3.71 10.35
C TYR A 254 7.96 -4.71 9.46
N THR A 255 8.76 -4.25 8.50
CA THR A 255 9.61 -5.11 7.65
C THR A 255 10.61 -5.90 8.48
N THR A 256 11.26 -5.25 9.44
CA THR A 256 12.21 -5.91 10.34
C THR A 256 11.52 -7.01 11.15
N LEU A 257 10.34 -6.73 11.70
CA LEU A 257 9.55 -7.72 12.44
C LEU A 257 9.16 -8.93 11.58
N CYS A 258 8.74 -8.70 10.34
CA CYS A 258 8.39 -9.78 9.43
C CYS A 258 9.61 -10.62 9.05
N VAL A 259 10.77 -10.00 8.79
CA VAL A 259 12.02 -10.74 8.56
C VAL A 259 12.41 -11.55 9.79
N LEU A 260 12.31 -10.99 11.01
CA LEU A 260 12.59 -11.71 12.25
C LEU A 260 11.67 -12.90 12.47
N CYS A 261 10.46 -12.87 11.92
CA CYS A 261 9.48 -13.93 12.03
C CYS A 261 9.44 -14.87 10.81
N GLU A 262 10.42 -14.77 9.89
CA GLU A 262 10.42 -15.53 8.64
C GLU A 262 10.33 -17.05 8.78
N ASP A 263 10.88 -17.55 9.88
CA ASP A 263 11.00 -18.96 10.25
C ASP A 263 9.78 -19.47 11.03
N ARG A 264 8.78 -18.60 11.27
CA ARG A 264 7.62 -18.91 12.10
C ARG A 264 6.33 -18.49 11.41
N TRP A 265 5.32 -19.32 11.57
CA TRP A 265 3.94 -18.92 11.34
C TRP A 265 3.54 -17.97 12.46
N CYS A 266 3.77 -16.68 12.26
CA CYS A 266 3.35 -15.66 13.20
C CYS A 266 2.03 -15.02 12.72
N ASN A 267 1.28 -14.42 13.65
CA ASN A 267 0.07 -13.65 13.32
C ASN A 267 0.33 -12.48 12.32
N PHE A 268 1.60 -12.17 12.00
CA PHE A 268 2.01 -11.19 10.99
C PHE A 268 2.26 -11.78 9.59
N LEU A 269 2.33 -13.11 9.44
CA LEU A 269 2.69 -13.79 8.18
C LEU A 269 1.75 -14.95 7.80
N GLY A 270 0.88 -15.35 8.72
CA GLY A 270 -0.15 -16.35 8.50
C GLY A 270 -0.63 -16.88 9.83
N GLU A 271 -1.95 -16.90 10.05
CA GLU A 271 -2.48 -17.66 11.19
C GLU A 271 -2.17 -19.15 10.97
N PRO A 272 -1.51 -19.82 11.92
CA PRO A 272 -1.27 -21.25 11.80
C PRO A 272 -2.61 -21.98 11.75
N SER A 273 -2.75 -22.87 10.76
CA SER A 273 -3.81 -23.84 10.72
C SER A 273 -3.66 -24.79 11.91
N PHE A 274 -4.37 -24.50 13.00
CA PHE A 274 -4.62 -25.49 14.03
C PHE A 274 -6.10 -25.77 14.08
N GLY A 275 -6.37 -27.04 14.28
CA GLY A 275 -7.67 -27.57 14.07
C GLY A 275 -8.24 -28.18 15.32
N SER A 276 -9.38 -27.68 15.77
CA SER A 276 -10.44 -28.54 16.27
C SER A 276 -11.51 -28.65 15.18
N ASP A 277 -11.98 -29.86 14.89
CA ASP A 277 -13.20 -30.12 14.11
C ASP A 277 -14.47 -29.77 14.90
N GLN A 278 -14.32 -29.22 16.10
CA GLN A 278 -15.42 -29.00 17.02
C GLN A 278 -15.82 -27.53 16.93
N GLY A 279 -17.10 -27.32 16.60
CA GLY A 279 -17.74 -26.03 16.41
C GLY A 279 -17.84 -25.20 17.68
N ASP A 280 -16.71 -24.93 18.33
CA ASP A 280 -16.63 -24.02 19.45
C ASP A 280 -17.06 -22.62 18.97
N PRO A 281 -17.97 -21.97 19.69
CA PRO A 281 -18.46 -20.65 19.32
C PRO A 281 -17.32 -19.62 19.37
N ILE A 282 -17.13 -18.90 18.28
CA ILE A 282 -16.20 -17.77 18.22
C ILE A 282 -16.72 -16.68 19.13
N SER A 283 -15.90 -16.22 20.08
CA SER A 283 -16.29 -15.10 20.94
C SER A 283 -16.58 -13.86 20.10
N THR A 284 -17.62 -13.14 20.46
CA THR A 284 -18.01 -11.95 19.72
C THR A 284 -16.91 -10.89 19.82
N TYR A 285 -16.91 -9.90 18.92
CA TYR A 285 -15.96 -8.80 19.01
C TYR A 285 -16.09 -8.05 20.35
N SER A 286 -17.32 -7.88 20.84
CA SER A 286 -17.63 -7.29 22.14
C SER A 286 -16.99 -8.07 23.30
N ASP A 287 -16.91 -9.40 23.20
CA ASP A 287 -16.23 -10.23 24.20
C ASP A 287 -14.70 -10.14 24.11
N ARG A 288 -14.16 -9.82 22.92
CA ARG A 288 -12.71 -9.72 22.67
C ARG A 288 -12.10 -8.42 23.15
N ILE A 289 -12.80 -7.29 23.00
CA ILE A 289 -12.30 -5.97 23.42
C ILE A 289 -12.13 -5.84 24.94
N ASN A 290 -12.84 -6.68 25.70
CA ASN A 290 -12.81 -6.68 27.16
C ASN A 290 -11.73 -7.60 27.74
N ARG A 291 -10.90 -8.23 26.90
CA ARG A 291 -9.82 -9.11 27.34
C ARG A 291 -8.58 -8.32 27.72
N LYS A 292 -7.80 -8.90 28.63
CA LYS A 292 -6.45 -8.42 28.97
C LYS A 292 -5.51 -8.37 27.76
N VAL A 293 -5.79 -9.21 26.76
CA VAL A 293 -5.10 -9.27 25.47
C VAL A 293 -6.18 -9.38 24.38
N PRO A 294 -6.37 -8.38 23.51
CA PRO A 294 -7.51 -8.31 22.58
C PRO A 294 -7.38 -9.22 21.34
N TRP A 295 -6.44 -10.17 21.36
CA TRP A 295 -6.15 -11.06 20.24
C TRP A 295 -7.02 -12.33 20.27
N PRO A 296 -7.28 -12.96 19.11
CA PRO A 296 -7.91 -14.27 19.04
C PRO A 296 -7.09 -15.33 19.81
N MET A 297 -7.76 -16.10 20.68
CA MET A 297 -7.15 -17.24 21.35
C MET A 297 -6.87 -18.35 20.33
N ALA A 298 -5.95 -19.27 20.65
CA ALA A 298 -5.59 -20.37 19.75
C ALA A 298 -6.81 -21.23 19.34
N SER A 299 -7.80 -21.37 20.23
CA SER A 299 -9.06 -22.08 20.00
C SER A 299 -10.06 -21.33 19.11
N GLU A 300 -9.86 -20.05 18.83
CA GLU A 300 -10.78 -19.21 18.04
C GLU A 300 -10.35 -19.09 16.56
N ARG A 301 -9.26 -19.76 16.18
CA ARG A 301 -8.65 -19.73 14.86
C ARG A 301 -9.29 -20.81 13.98
N ARG A 302 -9.93 -20.44 12.87
CA ARG A 302 -10.70 -21.37 12.04
C ARG A 302 -9.83 -22.22 11.10
N ARG A 303 -10.13 -23.53 11.07
CA ARG A 303 -9.48 -24.61 10.29
C ARG A 303 -9.36 -24.42 8.77
N ARG A 304 -10.04 -23.43 8.18
CA ARG A 304 -10.08 -23.19 6.72
C ARG A 304 -10.14 -21.71 6.33
N ILE A 305 -10.04 -20.82 7.31
CA ILE A 305 -9.92 -19.40 7.03
C ILE A 305 -8.50 -19.04 7.48
N ALA A 306 -7.52 -19.46 6.68
CA ALA A 306 -6.49 -18.48 6.43
C ALA A 306 -7.27 -17.22 5.97
N PHE A 307 -7.01 -16.05 6.53
CA PHE A 307 -7.19 -14.85 5.76
C PHE A 307 -5.86 -14.66 5.00
N PRO A 308 -5.57 -15.40 3.89
CA PRO A 308 -4.41 -15.13 3.06
C PRO A 308 -4.66 -13.86 2.21
N HIS A 309 -5.66 -13.05 2.57
CA HIS A 309 -6.11 -11.94 1.75
C HIS A 309 -5.31 -10.67 2.00
N TYR A 310 -4.78 -10.48 3.20
CA TYR A 310 -3.96 -9.33 3.51
C TYR A 310 -2.52 -9.62 3.15
N GLY A 311 -2.06 -9.05 2.03
CA GLY A 311 -0.63 -8.94 1.77
C GLY A 311 0.08 -8.19 2.90
N PHE A 312 1.40 -8.34 2.97
CA PHE A 312 2.27 -7.63 3.92
C PHE A 312 1.95 -6.12 3.99
N ASP A 313 1.64 -5.51 2.86
CA ASP A 313 1.22 -4.13 2.70
C ASP A 313 -0.13 -3.82 3.35
N GLU A 314 -1.11 -4.68 3.13
CA GLU A 314 -2.46 -4.53 3.65
C GLU A 314 -2.51 -4.58 5.18
N GLN A 315 -1.73 -5.48 5.80
CA GLN A 315 -1.61 -5.54 7.26
C GLN A 315 -0.86 -4.35 7.84
N PHE A 316 0.23 -3.90 7.20
CA PHE A 316 0.90 -2.64 7.56
C PHE A 316 -0.08 -1.45 7.55
N LEU A 317 -0.91 -1.33 6.51
CA LEU A 317 -1.91 -0.27 6.40
C LEU A 317 -3.00 -0.35 7.48
N GLN A 318 -3.31 -1.54 7.96
CA GLN A 318 -4.26 -1.68 9.06
C GLN A 318 -3.62 -1.28 10.39
N GLU A 319 -2.48 -1.90 10.72
CA GLU A 319 -1.87 -1.84 12.05
C GLU A 319 -1.14 -0.52 12.33
N CYS A 320 -0.45 0.03 11.34
CA CYS A 320 0.42 1.20 11.56
C CYS A 320 -0.23 2.52 11.14
N VAL A 321 -1.32 2.45 10.37
CA VAL A 321 -1.74 3.53 9.50
C VAL A 321 -3.19 3.90 9.76
N TYR A 322 -4.11 2.94 9.59
CA TYR A 322 -5.54 3.18 9.71
C TYR A 322 -5.90 3.63 11.12
N TYR A 323 -5.42 2.91 12.15
CA TYR A 323 -5.75 3.24 13.54
C TYR A 323 -5.21 4.60 13.95
N GLU A 324 -3.98 4.93 13.59
CA GLU A 324 -3.37 6.22 13.92
C GLU A 324 -4.08 7.38 13.22
N ALA A 325 -4.36 7.27 11.92
CA ALA A 325 -5.11 8.29 11.19
C ALA A 325 -6.54 8.48 11.75
N THR A 326 -7.18 7.37 12.11
CA THR A 326 -8.54 7.37 12.68
C THR A 326 -8.56 8.02 14.06
N ARG A 327 -7.69 7.60 14.98
CA ARG A 327 -7.64 8.12 16.36
C ARG A 327 -7.37 9.63 16.44
N LYS A 328 -6.70 10.17 15.42
CA LYS A 328 -6.34 11.59 15.33
C LYS A 328 -7.36 12.44 14.58
N GLY A 329 -8.47 11.87 14.10
CA GLY A 329 -9.54 12.63 13.44
C GLY A 329 -9.16 13.10 12.02
N LEU A 330 -8.30 12.38 11.31
CA LEU A 330 -7.70 12.82 10.04
C LEU A 330 -8.22 12.07 8.82
N MET A 331 -9.14 11.14 9.05
CA MET A 331 -9.72 10.32 8.01
C MET A 331 -10.90 11.03 7.36
N LEU A 332 -10.94 10.95 6.03
CA LEU A 332 -12.13 11.20 5.22
C LEU A 332 -12.62 9.86 4.67
N SER A 333 -13.74 9.39 5.20
CA SER A 333 -14.35 8.11 4.83
C SER A 333 -15.46 8.34 3.80
N ILE A 334 -15.29 7.78 2.61
CA ILE A 334 -16.21 7.95 1.48
C ILE A 334 -17.18 6.77 1.45
N LEU A 335 -18.43 7.01 1.84
CA LEU A 335 -19.50 6.03 1.86
C LEU A 335 -20.23 6.01 0.51
N GLU A 336 -19.80 5.12 -0.40
CA GLU A 336 -20.45 4.94 -1.71
C GLU A 336 -21.78 4.18 -1.58
N HIS A 337 -21.81 3.14 -0.75
CA HIS A 337 -22.97 2.31 -0.49
C HIS A 337 -23.09 2.04 1.01
N GLU A 338 -24.30 2.24 1.54
CA GLU A 338 -24.63 1.93 2.93
C GLU A 338 -25.41 0.62 2.97
N ASN A 339 -24.91 -0.34 3.73
CA ASN A 339 -25.58 -1.58 4.07
C ASN A 339 -25.88 -1.56 5.57
N PRO A 340 -27.12 -1.25 6.00
CA PRO A 340 -27.47 -1.15 7.41
C PRO A 340 -27.35 -2.50 8.13
N HIS A 341 -27.37 -3.63 7.40
CA HIS A 341 -27.25 -4.97 7.95
C HIS A 341 -25.81 -5.48 8.01
N ASP A 342 -24.84 -4.69 7.56
CA ASP A 342 -23.42 -5.03 7.64
C ASP A 342 -22.84 -4.55 8.98
N PRO A 343 -22.60 -5.45 9.95
CA PRO A 343 -22.12 -5.05 11.28
C PRO A 343 -20.70 -4.44 11.21
N MET A 344 -19.89 -4.84 10.24
CA MET A 344 -18.51 -4.36 10.11
C MET A 344 -18.47 -2.95 9.52
N GLN A 345 -19.28 -2.69 8.49
CA GLN A 345 -19.43 -1.34 7.96
C GLN A 345 -19.99 -0.40 9.04
N ARG A 346 -20.96 -0.86 9.83
CA ARG A 346 -21.53 -0.08 10.93
C ARG A 346 -20.49 0.28 11.98
N LEU A 347 -19.72 -0.71 12.44
CA LEU A 347 -18.64 -0.53 13.41
C LEU A 347 -17.57 0.45 12.90
N ASP A 348 -17.17 0.34 11.63
CA ASP A 348 -16.23 1.27 11.01
C ASP A 348 -16.82 2.70 11.03
N LEU A 349 -18.05 2.89 10.56
CA LEU A 349 -18.71 4.21 10.58
C LEU A 349 -18.86 4.80 11.99
N GLU A 350 -19.21 3.98 12.98
CA GLU A 350 -19.27 4.38 14.40
C GLU A 350 -17.90 4.81 14.90
N THR A 351 -16.85 4.04 14.62
CA THR A 351 -15.46 4.37 14.95
C THR A 351 -15.05 5.69 14.31
N GLN A 352 -15.37 5.90 13.03
CA GLN A 352 -15.05 7.16 12.35
C GLN A 352 -15.72 8.35 13.05
N ARG A 353 -17.01 8.23 13.40
CA ARG A 353 -17.75 9.28 14.11
C ARG A 353 -17.19 9.53 15.52
N GLN A 354 -16.88 8.46 16.26
CA GLN A 354 -16.33 8.53 17.62
C GLN A 354 -15.06 9.38 17.67
N PHE A 355 -14.17 9.23 16.70
CA PHE A 355 -12.90 9.97 16.64
C PHE A 355 -13.00 11.28 15.83
N GLY A 356 -14.20 11.77 15.52
CA GLY A 356 -14.39 13.04 14.81
C GLY A 356 -13.92 13.04 13.35
N ASN A 357 -13.75 11.86 12.75
CA ASN A 357 -13.43 11.73 11.34
C ASN A 357 -14.64 12.09 10.48
N GLN A 358 -14.37 12.54 9.26
CA GLN A 358 -15.41 12.96 8.35
C GLN A 358 -15.92 11.77 7.55
N VAL A 359 -17.24 11.65 7.44
CA VAL A 359 -17.90 10.66 6.56
C VAL A 359 -18.67 11.42 5.50
N VAL A 360 -18.36 11.16 4.23
CA VAL A 360 -19.00 11.83 3.10
C VAL A 360 -19.61 10.82 2.14
N ARG A 361 -20.75 11.16 1.56
CA ARG A 361 -21.31 10.41 0.43
C ARG A 361 -20.87 11.11 -0.86
N PRO A 362 -20.46 10.36 -1.90
CA PRO A 362 -20.37 10.92 -3.24
C PRO A 362 -21.69 11.63 -3.58
N ALA A 363 -21.63 12.80 -4.20
CA ALA A 363 -22.84 13.39 -4.78
C ALA A 363 -23.44 12.37 -5.75
N LYS A 364 -24.68 11.92 -5.50
CA LYS A 364 -25.43 11.13 -6.50
C LYS A 364 -25.54 12.02 -7.73
N ARG A 365 -24.96 11.59 -8.86
CA ARG A 365 -25.26 12.26 -10.13
C ARG A 365 -26.76 12.12 -10.35
N VAL A 366 -27.47 13.25 -10.41
CA VAL A 366 -28.69 13.30 -11.21
C VAL A 366 -28.20 13.08 -12.63
N LEU A 367 -28.41 11.87 -13.16
CA LEU A 367 -28.30 11.67 -14.60
C LEU A 367 -29.44 12.51 -15.17
N SER A 368 -29.14 13.72 -15.63
CA SER A 368 -30.02 14.39 -16.57
C SER A 368 -30.10 13.44 -17.77
N ILE A 369 -31.22 12.74 -17.87
CA ILE A 369 -31.61 12.08 -19.11
C ILE A 369 -31.78 13.25 -20.09
N ALA A 370 -30.85 13.36 -21.03
CA ALA A 370 -31.00 14.25 -22.18
C ALA A 370 -31.75 13.47 -23.26
#